data_AF-A0A963HCC3-F1
#
_entry.id   AF-A0A963HCC3-F1
#
_cell.length_a   1.000
_cell.length_b   1.000
_cell.length_c   1.000
_cell.angle_alpha   90.00
_cell.angle_beta   90.00
_cell.angle_gamma   90.00
#
_symmetry.space_group_name_H-M   'P 1'
#
loop_
_entity.id
_entity.type
_entity.pdbx_description
1 polymer ?
#
loop_
_entity_poly.entity_id
_entity_poly.type
_entity_poly.pdbx_seq_one_letter_code
_entity_poly.pdbx_strand_id
1 'polypeptide(L)'
;MTSPATPGSTLTVGRDSYLTLHYRLADLDATEYVSTFELSPATLQMGSGQLAETLEHCLIGLSAGERRVFELAAEDAFGPHNPRLIERIARHALPPEVELKVNSLVEFSSPDDAGSFAGFLRELTDSSALF
;
A
#
# COMPACT_ATOMS: atom_id res chain seq x y z
N MET A 1 50.79 -11.90 -10.23
CA MET A 1 49.87 -12.83 -9.54
C MET A 1 48.53 -12.14 -9.47
N THR A 2 47.60 -12.51 -10.33
CA THR A 2 46.28 -11.88 -10.44
C THR A 2 45.32 -12.63 -9.53
N SER A 3 44.82 -11.98 -8.48
CA SER A 3 43.78 -12.57 -7.62
C SER A 3 42.49 -12.78 -8.42
N PRO A 4 41.79 -13.91 -8.28
CA PRO A 4 40.44 -14.04 -8.80
C PRO A 4 39.49 -13.17 -7.97
N ALA A 5 38.69 -12.33 -8.64
CA ALA A 5 37.55 -11.66 -8.02
C ALA A 5 36.51 -12.71 -7.63
N THR A 6 36.14 -12.72 -6.35
CA THR A 6 35.06 -13.56 -5.80
C THR A 6 33.74 -13.25 -6.51
N PRO A 7 33.00 -14.24 -7.05
CA PRO A 7 31.68 -13.99 -7.63
C PRO A 7 30.69 -13.51 -6.56
N GLY A 8 29.79 -12.62 -6.98
CA GLY A 8 28.97 -11.73 -6.16
C GLY A 8 28.19 -12.36 -5.02
N SER A 9 28.29 -11.74 -3.84
CA SER A 9 27.29 -11.85 -2.78
C SER A 9 25.98 -11.25 -3.29
N THR A 10 25.11 -12.08 -3.87
CA THR A 10 23.72 -11.71 -4.11
C THR A 10 23.08 -11.40 -2.76
N LEU A 11 22.95 -10.11 -2.44
CA LEU A 11 22.22 -9.62 -1.28
C LEU A 11 20.79 -10.16 -1.39
N THR A 12 20.43 -11.10 -0.53
CA THR A 12 19.09 -11.67 -0.48
C THR A 12 18.28 -10.94 0.58
N VAL A 13 17.02 -10.65 0.28
CA VAL A 13 16.10 -10.03 1.24
C VAL A 13 15.75 -11.03 2.35
N GLY A 14 16.01 -10.63 3.59
CA GLY A 14 15.62 -11.31 4.81
C GLY A 14 14.53 -10.54 5.57
N ARG A 15 14.10 -11.09 6.71
CA ARG A 15 13.02 -10.55 7.56
C ARG A 15 13.33 -9.19 8.20
N ASP A 16 14.61 -8.87 8.37
CA ASP A 16 15.09 -7.63 8.98
C ASP A 16 15.89 -6.76 7.99
N SER A 17 15.75 -7.03 6.68
CA SER A 17 16.48 -6.29 5.66
C SER A 17 15.99 -4.84 5.54
N TYR A 18 16.95 -3.93 5.32
CA TYR A 18 16.68 -2.57 4.90
C TYR A 18 16.90 -2.47 3.40
N LEU A 19 15.86 -2.16 2.64
CA LEU A 19 15.94 -2.21 1.18
C LEU A 19 15.21 -1.05 0.51
N THR A 20 15.76 -0.66 -0.64
CA THR A 20 15.20 0.35 -1.52
C THR A 20 14.72 -0.36 -2.78
N LEU A 21 13.43 -0.26 -3.10
CA LEU A 21 12.84 -0.89 -4.27
C LEU A 21 11.88 0.04 -5.01
N HIS A 22 11.72 -0.23 -6.30
CA HIS A 22 10.53 0.18 -7.03
C HIS A 22 9.52 -0.95 -7.00
N TYR A 23 8.30 -0.65 -6.59
CA TYR A 23 7.15 -1.55 -6.60
C TYR A 23 5.93 -0.86 -7.22
N ARG A 24 5.01 -1.71 -7.68
CA ARG A 24 3.73 -1.33 -8.27
C ARG A 24 2.65 -2.26 -7.76
N LEU A 25 1.55 -1.68 -7.27
CA LEU A 25 0.33 -2.39 -6.89
C LEU A 25 -0.76 -2.00 -7.89
N ALA A 26 -1.31 -3.01 -8.56
CA ALA A 26 -2.38 -2.85 -9.52
C ALA A 26 -3.41 -3.98 -9.34
N ASP A 27 -4.65 -3.74 -9.74
CA ASP A 27 -5.64 -4.82 -9.86
C ASP A 27 -5.45 -5.64 -11.15
N LEU A 28 -6.30 -6.66 -11.31
CA LEU A 28 -6.31 -7.55 -12.48
C LEU A 28 -6.67 -6.82 -13.78
N ASP A 29 -7.37 -5.68 -13.68
CA ASP A 29 -7.70 -4.80 -14.80
C ASP A 29 -6.56 -3.80 -15.12
N ALA A 30 -5.40 -3.96 -14.47
CA ALA A 30 -4.22 -3.12 -14.57
C ALA A 30 -4.40 -1.67 -14.07
N THR A 31 -5.44 -1.40 -13.29
CA THR A 31 -5.58 -0.12 -12.58
C THR A 31 -4.50 -0.01 -11.53
N GLU A 32 -3.58 0.95 -11.68
CA GLU A 32 -2.51 1.20 -10.73
C GLU A 32 -3.05 1.96 -9.51
N TYR A 33 -2.86 1.39 -8.32
CA TYR A 33 -3.16 2.05 -7.04
C TYR A 33 -1.91 2.72 -6.46
N VAL A 34 -0.77 2.07 -6.60
CA VAL A 34 0.52 2.58 -6.15
C VAL A 34 1.56 2.25 -7.21
N SER A 35 2.33 3.24 -7.64
CA SER A 35 3.45 3.04 -8.56
C SER A 35 4.60 3.95 -8.13
N THR A 36 5.71 3.34 -7.72
CA THR A 36 6.94 4.08 -7.40
C THR A 36 7.89 4.18 -8.59
N PHE A 37 7.53 3.59 -9.74
CA PHE A 37 8.36 3.65 -10.96
C PHE A 37 8.33 5.03 -11.62
N GLU A 38 7.24 5.78 -11.45
CA GLU A 38 7.12 7.17 -11.91
C GLU A 38 7.64 8.18 -10.87
N LEU A 39 8.08 7.69 -9.71
CA LEU A 39 8.52 8.48 -8.56
C LEU A 39 9.92 8.04 -8.11
N SER A 40 10.33 8.51 -6.92
CA SER A 40 11.53 8.01 -6.26
C SER A 40 11.31 6.60 -5.70
N PRO A 41 12.34 5.75 -5.67
CA PRO A 41 12.23 4.42 -5.09
C PRO A 41 11.88 4.51 -3.60
N ALA A 42 11.03 3.59 -3.15
CA ALA A 42 10.65 3.51 -1.75
C ALA A 42 11.75 2.79 -0.96
N THR A 43 12.13 3.36 0.17
CA THR A 43 13.04 2.71 1.12
C THR A 43 12.24 2.27 2.33
N LEU A 44 12.29 0.96 2.64
CA LEU A 44 11.52 0.35 3.71
C LEU A 44 12.38 -0.59 4.54
N GLN A 45 12.00 -0.72 5.81
CA GLN A 45 12.58 -1.67 6.75
C GLN A 45 11.63 -2.87 6.85
N MET A 46 12.11 -4.06 6.52
CA MET A 46 11.32 -5.28 6.67
C MET A 46 10.97 -5.51 8.16
N GLY A 47 9.72 -5.87 8.42
CA GLY A 47 9.18 -6.10 9.77
C GLY A 47 8.81 -4.82 10.54
N SER A 48 8.89 -3.64 9.91
CA SER A 48 8.52 -2.36 10.54
C SER A 48 7.05 -1.97 10.35
N GLY A 49 6.28 -2.79 9.63
CA GLY A 49 4.87 -2.52 9.32
C GLY A 49 4.65 -1.40 8.30
N GLN A 50 5.71 -0.93 7.62
CA GLN A 50 5.62 0.04 6.53
C GLN A 50 5.04 -0.56 5.24
N LEU A 51 5.14 -1.88 5.10
CA LEU A 51 4.53 -2.67 4.04
C LEU A 51 3.69 -3.77 4.69
N ALA A 52 2.61 -4.21 4.03
CA ALA A 52 1.80 -5.31 4.53
C ALA A 52 2.67 -6.58 4.68
N GLU A 53 2.50 -7.31 5.79
CA GLU A 53 3.29 -8.50 6.11
C GLU A 53 3.29 -9.52 4.96
N THR A 54 2.15 -9.72 4.31
CA THR A 54 2.01 -10.59 3.14
C THR A 54 2.88 -10.17 1.96
N LEU A 55 2.97 -8.87 1.68
CA LEU A 55 3.84 -8.32 0.64
C LEU A 55 5.31 -8.41 1.04
N GLU A 56 5.65 -8.20 2.31
CA GLU A 56 6.99 -8.42 2.85
C GLU A 56 7.42 -9.88 2.65
N HIS A 57 6.52 -10.83 2.94
CA HIS A 57 6.77 -12.26 2.74
C HIS A 57 7.07 -12.62 1.27
N CYS A 58 6.48 -11.92 0.30
CA CYS A 58 6.79 -12.11 -1.13
C CYS A 58 8.21 -11.63 -1.48
N LEU A 59 8.75 -10.65 -0.75
CA LEU A 59 10.09 -10.13 -0.98
C LEU A 59 11.18 -11.03 -0.37
N ILE A 60 10.88 -11.77 0.69
CA ILE A 60 11.84 -12.66 1.35
C ILE A 60 12.39 -13.70 0.37
N GLY A 61 13.72 -13.81 0.32
CA GLY A 61 14.41 -14.75 -0.58
C GLY A 61 14.70 -14.20 -1.97
N LEU A 62 14.22 -13.00 -2.31
CA LEU A 62 14.58 -12.33 -3.57
C LEU A 62 16.01 -11.79 -3.50
N SER A 63 16.71 -11.85 -4.62
CA SER A 63 18.04 -11.26 -4.77
C SER A 63 17.96 -9.80 -5.17
N ALA A 64 18.88 -8.97 -4.67
CA ALA A 64 18.98 -7.58 -5.03
C ALA A 64 19.14 -7.42 -6.56
N GLY A 65 18.30 -6.56 -7.15
CA GLY A 65 18.23 -6.35 -8.60
C GLY A 65 17.31 -7.30 -9.35
N GLU A 66 16.73 -8.31 -8.69
CA GLU A 66 15.71 -9.16 -9.30
C GLU A 66 14.36 -8.44 -9.36
N ARG A 67 13.65 -8.59 -10.48
CA ARG A 67 12.25 -8.16 -10.63
C ARG A 67 11.35 -9.38 -10.61
N ARG A 68 10.35 -9.37 -9.74
CA ARG A 68 9.30 -10.39 -9.67
C ARG A 68 7.93 -9.74 -9.73
N VAL A 69 6.97 -10.52 -10.24
CA VAL A 69 5.55 -10.18 -10.23
C VAL A 69 4.86 -11.28 -9.45
N PHE A 70 4.05 -10.89 -8.48
CA PHE A 70 3.24 -11.78 -7.67
C PHE A 70 1.78 -11.47 -7.95
N GLU A 71 1.00 -12.50 -8.22
CA GLU A 71 -0.45 -12.41 -8.23
C GLU A 71 -0.93 -12.97 -6.89
N LEU A 72 -1.54 -12.12 -6.08
CA LEU A 72 -2.01 -12.46 -4.75
C LEU A 72 -3.53 -12.42 -4.74
N ALA A 73 -4.14 -13.46 -4.16
CA ALA A 73 -5.56 -13.42 -3.86
C ALA A 73 -5.83 -12.34 -2.80
N ALA A 74 -7.08 -11.88 -2.70
CA ALA A 74 -7.44 -10.86 -1.73
C ALA A 74 -7.03 -11.26 -0.30
N GLU A 75 -7.22 -12.53 0.06
CA GLU A 75 -6.81 -13.11 1.35
C GLU A 75 -5.29 -13.04 1.62
N ASP A 76 -4.47 -13.16 0.57
CA ASP A 76 -3.00 -13.12 0.66
C ASP A 76 -2.43 -11.71 0.40
N ALA A 77 -3.26 -10.70 0.17
CA ALA A 77 -2.83 -9.32 -0.05
C ALA A 77 -3.26 -8.43 1.13
N PHE A 78 -4.45 -7.84 1.04
CA PHE A 78 -5.00 -6.88 2.01
C PHE A 78 -6.27 -7.40 2.70
N GLY A 79 -6.59 -8.67 2.54
CA GLY A 79 -7.83 -9.29 2.98
C GLY A 79 -8.97 -9.14 1.96
N PRO A 80 -10.07 -9.88 2.16
CA PRO A 80 -11.27 -9.73 1.35
C PRO A 80 -11.83 -8.31 1.49
N HIS A 81 -12.40 -7.80 0.41
CA HIS A 81 -13.15 -6.56 0.43
C HIS A 81 -14.20 -6.61 1.55
N ASN A 82 -14.13 -5.67 2.49
CA ASN A 82 -15.02 -5.62 3.63
C ASN A 82 -16.15 -4.62 3.37
N PRO A 83 -17.37 -5.08 3.02
CA PRO A 83 -18.48 -4.19 2.72
C PRO A 83 -18.97 -3.41 3.95
N ARG A 84 -18.56 -3.80 5.16
CA ARG A 84 -18.87 -3.08 6.39
C ARG A 84 -18.02 -1.83 6.60
N LEU A 85 -16.90 -1.71 5.89
CA LEU A 85 -16.05 -0.52 5.87
C LEU A 85 -16.48 0.48 4.80
N ILE A 86 -17.49 0.15 3.99
CA ILE A 86 -18.13 1.11 3.10
C ILE A 86 -19.12 1.92 3.92
N GLU A 87 -18.88 3.23 4.02
CA GLU A 87 -19.73 4.11 4.80
C GLU A 87 -20.27 5.25 3.93
N ARG A 88 -21.60 5.39 3.92
CA ARG A 88 -22.25 6.50 3.25
C ARG A 88 -22.57 7.59 4.26
N ILE A 89 -21.80 8.67 4.19
CA ILE A 89 -21.92 9.82 5.09
C ILE A 89 -22.72 10.90 4.38
N ALA A 90 -23.68 11.51 5.08
CA ALA A 90 -24.44 12.62 4.52
C ALA A 90 -23.55 13.85 4.33
N ARG A 91 -23.72 14.59 3.23
CA ARG A 91 -22.84 15.73 2.88
C ARG A 91 -22.82 16.81 3.98
N HIS A 92 -23.93 17.00 4.67
CA HIS A 92 -24.06 17.95 5.78
C HIS A 92 -23.32 17.52 7.06
N ALA A 93 -23.02 16.22 7.22
CA ALA A 93 -22.26 15.71 8.35
C ALA A 93 -20.74 15.79 8.12
N LEU A 94 -20.32 16.07 6.87
CA LEU A 94 -18.92 16.27 6.52
C LEU A 94 -18.53 17.75 6.71
N PRO A 95 -17.30 18.04 7.14
CA PRO A 95 -16.86 19.41 7.31
C PRO A 95 -16.92 20.16 5.97
N PRO A 96 -17.56 21.35 5.90
CA PRO A 96 -17.70 22.10 4.67
C PRO A 96 -16.35 22.67 4.17
N GLU A 97 -15.36 22.79 5.05
CA GLU A 97 -14.01 23.29 4.76
C GLU A 97 -13.12 22.25 4.09
N VAL A 98 -13.50 20.96 4.09
CA VAL A 98 -12.71 19.92 3.40
C VAL A 98 -13.11 19.87 1.93
N GLU A 99 -12.13 20.10 1.06
CA GLU A 99 -12.25 19.84 -0.39
C GLU A 99 -12.35 18.33 -0.63
N LEU A 100 -13.59 17.86 -0.72
CA LEU A 100 -13.90 16.48 -1.06
C LEU A 100 -13.77 16.28 -2.56
N LYS A 101 -12.72 15.56 -2.96
CA LYS A 101 -12.53 15.10 -4.33
C LYS A 101 -12.56 13.58 -4.35
N VAL A 102 -13.17 13.00 -5.38
CA VAL A 102 -13.15 11.55 -5.57
C VAL A 102 -11.70 11.06 -5.60
N ASN A 103 -11.43 9.99 -4.87
CA ASN A 103 -10.13 9.41 -4.50
C ASN A 103 -9.28 10.21 -3.49
N SER A 104 -9.82 11.27 -2.88
CA SER A 104 -9.15 11.90 -1.73
C SER A 104 -9.26 11.02 -0.49
N LEU A 105 -8.17 10.97 0.28
CA LEU A 105 -8.13 10.38 1.61
C LEU A 105 -8.72 11.38 2.62
N VAL A 106 -9.66 10.94 3.43
CA VAL A 106 -10.27 11.72 4.51
C VAL A 106 -10.09 10.96 5.82
N GLU A 107 -9.49 11.61 6.81
CA GLU A 107 -9.38 11.07 8.17
C GLU A 107 -10.62 11.44 8.98
N PHE A 108 -11.24 10.42 9.56
CA PHE A 108 -12.36 10.51 10.47
C PHE A 108 -11.87 10.20 11.88
N SER A 109 -12.37 10.95 12.85
CA SER A 109 -12.17 10.63 14.26
C SER A 109 -13.31 9.76 14.72
N SER A 110 -13.00 8.57 15.26
CA SER A 110 -14.04 7.70 15.81
C SER A 110 -14.59 8.31 17.10
N PRO A 111 -15.92 8.34 17.31
CA PRO A 111 -16.51 8.96 18.49
C PRO A 111 -16.20 8.25 19.81
N ASP A 112 -15.66 7.03 19.78
CA ASP A 112 -15.34 6.21 20.94
C ASP A 112 -13.91 6.46 21.51
N ASP A 113 -13.18 7.47 21.02
CA ASP A 113 -11.76 7.72 21.34
C ASP A 113 -10.81 6.55 20.98
N ALA A 114 -11.35 5.53 20.29
CA ALA A 114 -10.64 4.30 19.90
C ALA A 114 -9.69 4.47 18.69
N GLY A 115 -9.55 5.69 18.16
CA GLY A 115 -8.62 6.04 17.09
C GLY A 115 -9.22 6.86 15.95
N SER A 116 -8.35 7.31 15.05
CA SER A 116 -8.73 7.85 13.74
C SER A 116 -8.73 6.74 12.69
N PHE A 117 -9.64 6.82 11.73
CA PHE A 117 -9.66 5.96 10.56
C PHE A 117 -9.64 6.80 9.29
N ALA A 118 -8.91 6.35 8.28
CA ALA A 118 -8.84 7.05 7.00
C ALA A 118 -9.69 6.32 5.97
N GLY A 119 -10.57 7.04 5.28
CA GLY A 119 -11.42 6.53 4.20
C GLY A 119 -11.11 7.22 2.88
N PHE A 120 -11.17 6.48 1.78
CA PHE A 120 -11.05 7.05 0.44
C PHE A 120 -12.42 7.43 -0.10
N LEU A 121 -12.61 8.69 -0.47
CA LEU A 121 -13.88 9.11 -1.09
C LEU A 121 -14.06 8.43 -2.45
N ARG A 122 -14.96 7.46 -2.55
CA ARG A 122 -15.26 6.74 -3.80
C ARG A 122 -16.30 7.46 -4.65
N GLU A 123 -17.29 8.07 -4.03
CA GLU A 123 -18.36 8.77 -4.73
C GLU A 123 -18.78 10.02 -3.96
N LEU A 124 -18.99 11.13 -4.66
CA LEU A 124 -19.52 12.37 -4.10
C LEU A 124 -20.77 12.79 -4.86
N THR A 125 -21.86 12.93 -4.12
CA THR A 125 -23.14 13.47 -4.61
C THR A 125 -23.50 14.74 -3.84
N ASP A 126 -24.54 15.43 -4.29
CA ASP A 126 -25.05 16.64 -3.62
C ASP A 126 -25.50 16.37 -2.17
N SER A 127 -26.01 15.16 -1.89
CA SER A 127 -26.59 14.80 -0.58
C SER A 127 -25.73 13.84 0.25
N SER A 128 -24.84 13.06 -0.36
CA SER A 128 -24.01 12.07 0.35
C SER A 128 -22.64 11.85 -0.29
N ALA A 129 -21.71 11.37 0.52
CA ALA A 129 -20.40 10.88 0.10
C ALA A 129 -20.27 9.40 0.49
N LEU A 130 -19.70 8.59 -0.41
CA LEU A 130 -19.40 7.19 -0.18
C LEU A 130 -17.89 7.05 0.06
N PHE A 131 -17.52 6.54 1.22
CA PHE A 131 -16.15 6.18 1.57
C PHE A 131 -15.97 4.66 1.49
#